data_AF-A0A6V8EZA8-F1
#
_entry.id   AF-A0A6V8EZA8-F1
#
_cell.length_a   1.000
_cell.length_b   1.000
_cell.length_c   1.000
_cell.angle_alpha   90.00
_cell.angle_beta   90.00
_cell.angle_gamma   90.00
#
_symmetry.space_group_name_H-M   'P 1'
#
loop_
_entity.id
_entity.type
_entity.pdbx_description
1 polymer ?
#
loop_
_entity_poly.entity_id
_entity_poly.type
_entity_poly.pdbx_seq_one_letter_code
_entity_poly.pdbx_strand_id
1 'polypeptide(L)' 'TLFFSDFSLNDFRFGKGNETEPATFRRNPGIITHYFSQEEVIDLFSKFDQISISIHQWPMRVLGNTLVRSEIQAIFTRYG' A
#
# COMPACT_ATOMS: atom_id res chain seq x y z
N THR A 1 18.28 7.62 4.60
CA THR A 1 17.42 6.82 3.72
C THR A 1 16.18 6.41 4.48
N LEU A 2 15.02 6.61 3.87
CA LEU A 2 13.71 6.18 4.36
C LEU A 2 13.19 5.10 3.42
N PHE A 3 12.60 4.05 3.99
CA PHE A 3 11.99 2.95 3.27
C PHE A 3 10.50 2.91 3.58
N PHE A 4 9.67 2.79 2.55
CA PHE A 4 8.24 2.60 2.68
C PHE A 4 7.85 1.27 2.01
N SER A 5 7.01 0.49 2.68
CA SER A 5 6.41 -0.73 2.12
C SER A 5 5.02 -0.92 2.73
N ASP A 6 3.97 -0.77 1.93
CA ASP A 6 2.59 -1.00 2.37
C ASP A 6 1.69 -1.42 1.20
N PHE A 7 0.47 -1.86 1.48
CA PHE A 7 -0.46 -2.35 0.46
C PHE A 7 -0.83 -1.27 -0.56
N SER A 8 -0.84 -1.65 -1.83
CA SER A 8 -1.28 -0.79 -2.92
C SER A 8 -2.79 -0.91 -3.15
N LEU A 9 -3.38 0.03 -3.89
CA LEU A 9 -4.76 -0.06 -4.40
C LEU A 9 -5.06 -1.34 -5.20
N ASN A 10 -4.03 -2.05 -5.66
CA ASN A 10 -4.17 -3.29 -6.43
C ASN A 10 -4.16 -4.57 -5.56
N ASP A 11 -4.05 -4.46 -4.22
CA ASP A 11 -4.05 -5.64 -3.34
C ASP A 11 -5.42 -6.32 -3.36
N PHE A 12 -5.44 -7.67 -3.30
CA PHE A 12 -6.69 -8.44 -3.33
C PHE A 12 -7.70 -8.10 -2.23
N ARG A 13 -7.28 -7.41 -1.17
CA ARG A 13 -8.15 -6.96 -0.09
C ARG A 13 -8.67 -5.53 -0.27
N PHE A 14 -8.22 -4.78 -1.28
CA PHE A 14 -8.78 -3.47 -1.60
C PHE A 14 -10.29 -3.58 -1.85
N GLY A 15 -11.07 -2.64 -1.32
CA GLY A 15 -12.53 -2.67 -1.41
C GLY A 15 -13.22 -3.70 -0.50
N LYS A 16 -12.49 -4.42 0.37
CA LYS A 16 -13.08 -5.40 1.29
C LYS A 16 -13.32 -4.80 2.66
N GLY A 17 -14.58 -4.77 3.09
CA GLY A 17 -14.99 -4.23 4.38
C GLY A 17 -15.87 -2.99 4.21
N ASN A 18 -16.06 -2.25 5.30
CA ASN A 18 -16.72 -0.95 5.25
C ASN A 18 -15.66 0.13 5.01
N GLU A 19 -15.80 0.91 3.95
CA GLU A 19 -14.94 2.07 3.72
C GLU A 19 -15.24 3.14 4.78
N THR A 20 -14.21 3.60 5.48
CA THR A 20 -14.33 4.62 6.54
C THR A 20 -13.77 5.97 6.10
N GLU A 21 -12.81 5.96 5.18
CA GLU A 21 -12.18 7.10 4.50
C GLU A 21 -11.76 6.61 3.09
N PRO A 22 -11.45 7.50 2.11
CA PRO A 22 -11.01 7.07 0.79
C PRO A 22 -9.88 6.04 0.87
N ALA A 23 -10.08 4.87 0.24
CA ALA A 23 -9.12 3.76 0.26
C ALA A 23 -8.78 3.19 1.65
N THR A 24 -9.55 3.51 2.70
CA THR A 24 -9.41 2.97 4.06
C THR A 24 -10.60 2.09 4.41
N PHE A 25 -10.34 0.82 4.72
CA PHE A 25 -11.39 -0.16 4.99
C PHE A 25 -11.29 -0.76 6.38
N ARG A 26 -12.41 -0.79 7.10
CA ARG A 26 -12.57 -1.55 8.34
C ARG A 26 -13.16 -2.94 8.04
N ARG A 27 -12.42 -3.98 8.40
CA ARG A 27 -12.81 -5.40 8.26
C ARG A 27 -13.09 -6.02 9.61
N ASN A 28 -14.06 -6.93 9.68
CA ASN A 28 -14.30 -7.73 10.89
C ASN A 28 -13.05 -8.58 11.22
N PRO A 29 -12.56 -8.63 12.47
CA PRO A 29 -13.19 -8.18 13.73
C PRO A 29 -12.90 -6.71 14.14
N GLY A 30 -12.29 -5.90 13.28
CA GLY A 30 -12.04 -4.48 13.55
C GLY A 30 -10.75 -3.91 12.95
N ILE A 31 -10.04 -4.68 12.12
CA ILE A 31 -8.79 -4.24 11.49
C ILE A 31 -9.12 -3.15 10.47
N ILE A 32 -8.48 -1.98 10.61
CA ILE A 32 -8.53 -0.89 9.65
C ILE A 32 -7.26 -0.96 8.80
N THR A 33 -7.40 -0.88 7.49
CA THR A 33 -6.28 -0.91 6.55
C THR A 33 -6.50 0.15 5.48
N HIS A 34 -5.52 1.04 5.33
CA HIS A 34 -5.46 1.98 4.22
C HIS A 34 -4.61 1.37 3.10
N TYR A 35 -4.99 1.65 1.86
CA TYR A 35 -4.30 1.16 0.66
C TYR A 35 -3.79 2.36 -0.12
N PHE A 36 -2.48 2.40 -0.35
CA PHE A 36 -1.82 3.58 -0.84
C PHE A 36 -1.77 3.61 -2.37
N SER A 37 -1.84 4.82 -2.93
CA SER A 37 -1.39 5.11 -4.31
C SER A 37 0.09 5.52 -4.34
N GLN A 38 0.74 5.47 -5.51
CA GLN A 38 2.13 5.91 -5.60
C GLN A 38 2.24 7.43 -5.39
N GLU A 39 1.26 8.18 -5.90
CA GLU A 39 1.16 9.62 -5.78
C GLU A 39 1.03 10.06 -4.33
N GLU A 40 0.18 9.38 -3.56
CA GLU A 40 0.02 9.61 -2.13
C GLU A 40 1.30 9.33 -1.34
N VAL A 41 2.02 8.25 -1.65
CA VAL A 41 3.29 7.95 -1.01
C VAL A 41 4.34 9.02 -1.32
N ILE A 42 4.37 9.53 -2.56
CA ILE A 42 5.25 10.64 -2.95
C ILE A 42 4.88 11.92 -2.18
N ASP A 43 3.60 12.25 -2.08
CA ASP A 43 3.13 13.45 -1.36
C ASP A 43 3.43 13.36 0.14
N LEU A 44 3.20 12.19 0.75
CA LEU A 44 3.49 11.90 2.17
C LEU A 44 4.96 12.15 2.52
N PHE A 45 5.87 11.83 1.59
CA PHE A 45 7.31 12.04 1.75
C PHE A 45 7.85 13.18 0.89
N SER A 46 7.02 14.18 0.58
CA SER A 46 7.39 15.36 -0.23
C SER A 46 8.57 16.18 0.29
N LYS A 47 9.01 15.95 1.55
CA LYS A 47 10.20 16.55 2.15
C LYS A 47 11.49 15.74 1.95
N PHE A 48 11.45 14.72 1.10
CA PHE A 48 12.57 13.84 0.78
C PHE A 48 12.70 13.71 -0.74
N ASP A 49 13.92 13.44 -1.21
CA ASP A 49 14.14 13.09 -2.60
C ASP A 49 13.77 11.63 -2.84
N GLN A 50 12.91 11.38 -3.81
CA GLN A 50 12.54 10.03 -4.24
C GLN A 50 13.71 9.37 -4.97
N ILE A 51 14.22 8.25 -4.43
CA ILE A 51 15.21 7.41 -5.10
C ILE A 51 14.51 6.37 -5.98
N SER A 52 13.48 5.71 -5.45
CA SER A 52 12.69 4.73 -6.20
C SER A 52 11.29 4.60 -5.63
N ILE A 53 10.34 4.20 -6.48
CA ILE A 53 9.00 3.77 -6.10
C ILE A 53 8.50 2.75 -7.12
N SER A 54 7.94 1.65 -6.66
CA SER A 54 7.43 0.58 -7.51
C SER A 54 6.29 -0.18 -6.85
N ILE A 55 5.42 -0.75 -7.66
CA ILE A 55 4.41 -1.71 -7.21
C ILE A 55 4.98 -3.12 -7.37
N HIS A 56 5.01 -3.87 -6.28
CA HIS A 56 5.41 -5.27 -6.23
C HIS A 56 4.17 -6.14 -6.09
N GLN A 57 4.07 -7.17 -6.95
CA GLN A 57 2.92 -8.06 -6.99
C GLN A 57 3.36 -9.52 -7.04
N TRP A 58 2.67 -10.36 -6.29
CA TRP A 58 2.87 -11.81 -6.33
C TRP A 58 1.60 -12.57 -5.98
N PRO A 59 1.43 -13.79 -6.53
CA PRO A 59 0.30 -14.64 -6.17
C PRO A 59 0.45 -15.16 -4.73
N MET A 60 -0.66 -15.22 -4.01
CA MET A 60 -0.79 -15.83 -2.69
C MET A 60 -1.94 -16.82 -2.69
N ARG A 61 -1.77 -17.96 -2.02
CA ARG A 61 -2.89 -18.87 -1.72
C ARG A 61 -3.57 -18.45 -0.42
N VAL A 62 -4.85 -18.12 -0.49
CA VAL A 62 -5.68 -17.72 0.65
C VAL A 62 -6.98 -18.50 0.58
N LEU A 63 -7.23 -19.35 1.59
CA LEU A 63 -8.44 -20.18 1.69
C LEU A 63 -8.76 -20.94 0.38
N GLY A 64 -7.73 -21.53 -0.24
CA GLY A 64 -7.87 -22.31 -1.49
C GLY A 64 -7.92 -21.49 -2.78
N ASN A 65 -8.02 -20.15 -2.70
CA ASN A 65 -8.00 -19.27 -3.86
C ASN A 65 -6.61 -18.67 -4.09
N THR A 66 -6.22 -18.51 -5.35
CA THR A 66 -5.04 -17.72 -5.73
C THR A 66 -5.44 -16.26 -5.89
N LEU A 67 -4.87 -15.39 -5.07
CA LEU A 67 -5.15 -13.95 -5.05
C LEU A 67 -3.85 -13.17 -5.23
N VAL A 68 -3.91 -11.94 -5.75
CA VAL A 68 -2.72 -11.10 -5.97
C VAL A 68 -2.49 -10.21 -4.76
N ARG A 69 -1.38 -10.44 -4.05
CA ARG A 69 -0.85 -9.45 -3.09
C ARG A 69 -0.18 -8.34 -3.87
N SER A 70 -0.46 -7.10 -3.49
CA SER A 70 0.20 -5.93 -4.08
C SER A 70 0.65 -4.94 -3.02
N GLU A 71 1.92 -4.55 -3.09
CA GLU A 71 2.53 -3.57 -2.18
C GLU A 71 3.23 -2.47 -2.99
N ILE A 72 3.18 -1.24 -2.51
CA ILE A 72 4.08 -0.17 -2.95
C ILE A 72 5.35 -0.29 -2.13
N GLN A 73 6.50 -0.29 -2.79
CA GLN A 73 7.80 -0.19 -2.14
C GLN A 73 8.50 1.08 -2.65
N ALA A 74 9.03 1.87 -1.74
CA ALA A 74 9.69 3.13 -2.08
C ALA A 74 10.93 3.38 -1.21
N ILE A 75 11.92 4.03 -1.82
CA ILE A 75 13.14 4.49 -1.16
C ILE A 75 13.24 5.99 -1.35
N PHE A 76 13.46 6.69 -0.25
CA PHE A 76 13.67 8.14 -0.22
C PHE A 76 14.97 8.48 0.50
N THR A 77 15.55 9.64 0.20
CA THR A 77 16.68 10.20 0.95
C THR A 77 16.38 11.61 1.44
N ARG A 78 17.02 12.00 2.54
CA ARG A 78 16.93 13.38 3.02
C ARG A 78 17.56 14.28 1.96
N TYR A 79 16.97 15.45 1.73
CA TYR A 79 17.61 16.51 0.94
C TYR A 79 19.06 16.68 1.39
N GLY A 80 19.98 16.69 0.42
CA GLY A 80 21.39 16.99 0.63
C GLY A 80 21.59 18.42 1.13
#